data_AF-A0A7V0XUV0-F1
#
_entry.id   AF-A0A7V0XUV0-F1
#
_cell.length_a   1.000
_cell.length_b   1.000
_cell.length_c   1.000
_cell.angle_alpha   90.00
_cell.angle_beta   90.00
_cell.angle_gamma   90.00
#
_symmetry.space_group_name_H-M   'P 1'
#
loop_
_entity.id
_entity.type
_entity.pdbx_description
1 polymer ?
#
loop_
_entity_poly.entity_id
_entity_poly.type
_entity_poly.pdbx_seq_one_letter_code
_entity_poly.pdbx_strand_id
1 'polypeptide(L)'
;MIRLIINADDLGSGPQRDRGILHAFERGLVTSASLLANGSSFTEAARLAQAATAAGSSSQSFGGPRPDRLNSRPDQPQRPFPRQGGITGPTDAPRPAPP
;
A
#
# COMPACT_ATOMS: atom_id res chain seq x y z
N MET A 1 -8.34 24.88 -9.45
CA MET A 1 -8.32 23.58 -10.16
C MET A 1 -8.16 22.45 -9.17
N ILE A 2 -8.84 21.33 -9.37
CA ILE A 2 -8.74 20.13 -8.52
C ILE A 2 -7.68 19.21 -9.12
N ARG A 3 -6.76 18.69 -8.29
CA ARG A 3 -5.79 17.66 -8.68
C ARG A 3 -6.26 16.31 -8.13
N LEU A 4 -6.52 15.37 -9.03
CA LEU A 4 -6.95 14.00 -8.67
C LEU A 4 -5.76 13.04 -8.70
N ILE A 5 -5.63 12.24 -7.65
CA ILE A 5 -4.69 11.11 -7.58
C ILE A 5 -5.54 9.86 -7.46
N ILE A 6 -5.32 8.90 -8.36
CA ILE A 6 -5.95 7.57 -8.31
C ILE A 6 -4.84 6.59 -7.93
N ASN A 7 -4.91 6.06 -6.71
CA ASN A 7 -3.91 5.16 -6.17
C ASN A 7 -4.39 3.70 -6.20
N ALA A 8 -3.55 2.79 -6.67
CA ALA A 8 -3.74 1.36 -6.50
C ALA A 8 -3.00 0.83 -5.26
N ASP A 9 -3.67 0.05 -4.43
CA ASP A 9 -3.06 -0.57 -3.25
C ASP A 9 -2.60 -2.02 -3.53
N ASP A 10 -1.73 -2.51 -2.66
CA ASP A 10 -1.29 -3.91 -2.59
C ASP A 10 -0.43 -4.41 -3.78
N LEU A 11 0.31 -3.53 -4.45
CA LEU A 11 1.36 -3.97 -5.37
C LEU A 11 2.41 -4.79 -4.61
N GLY A 12 2.83 -5.93 -5.13
CA GLY A 12 3.72 -6.87 -4.47
C GLY A 12 3.02 -7.91 -3.60
N SER A 13 1.69 -7.87 -3.46
CA SER A 13 0.95 -8.89 -2.70
C SER A 13 0.84 -10.23 -3.43
N GLY A 14 0.82 -10.23 -4.77
CA GLY A 14 0.85 -11.45 -5.57
C GLY A 14 0.83 -11.20 -7.08
N PRO A 15 1.33 -12.14 -7.91
CA PRO A 15 1.58 -11.92 -9.34
C PRO A 15 0.34 -11.52 -10.16
N GLN A 16 -0.84 -12.04 -9.81
CA GLN A 16 -2.07 -11.70 -10.53
C GLN A 16 -2.48 -10.25 -10.29
N ARG A 17 -2.37 -9.79 -9.03
CA ARG A 17 -2.72 -8.42 -8.65
C ARG A 17 -1.71 -7.43 -9.22
N ASP A 18 -0.41 -7.76 -9.16
CA ASP A 18 0.65 -6.92 -9.70
C ASP A 18 0.46 -6.64 -11.20
N ARG A 19 0.14 -7.69 -11.98
CA ARG A 19 -0.17 -7.54 -13.42
C ARG A 19 -1.33 -6.60 -13.66
N GLY A 20 -2.40 -6.71 -12.86
CA GLY A 20 -3.56 -5.83 -12.98
C GLY A 20 -3.23 -4.37 -12.65
N ILE A 21 -2.46 -4.14 -11.60
CA ILE A 21 -2.05 -2.79 -11.18
C ILE A 21 -1.13 -2.16 -12.23
N LEU A 22 -0.12 -2.89 -12.71
CA LEU A 22 0.81 -2.40 -13.74
C LEU A 22 0.07 -2.11 -15.05
N HIS A 23 -0.85 -2.98 -15.47
CA HIS A 23 -1.68 -2.76 -16.66
C HIS A 23 -2.58 -1.53 -16.52
N ALA A 24 -3.19 -1.33 -15.35
CA ALA A 24 -4.00 -0.15 -15.07
C ALA A 24 -3.16 1.14 -15.10
N PHE A 25 -1.92 1.07 -14.58
CA PHE A 25 -0.97 2.18 -14.59
C PHE A 25 -0.51 2.53 -16.01
N GLU A 26 -0.13 1.53 -16.81
CA GLU A 26 0.25 1.70 -18.23
C GLU A 26 -0.88 2.32 -19.07
N ARG A 27 -2.14 2.04 -18.72
CA ARG A 27 -3.33 2.63 -19.37
C ARG A 27 -3.76 3.97 -18.78
N GLY A 28 -3.07 4.49 -17.77
CA GLY A 28 -3.40 5.76 -17.10
C GLY A 28 -4.67 5.72 -16.26
N LEU A 29 -5.18 4.54 -15.90
CA LEU A 29 -6.35 4.37 -15.04
C LEU A 29 -6.03 4.67 -13.57
N VAL A 30 -4.78 4.39 -13.18
CA VAL A 30 -4.23 4.76 -11.88
C VAL A 30 -3.00 5.63 -12.10
N THR A 31 -2.78 6.59 -11.22
CA THR A 31 -1.69 7.58 -11.30
C THR A 31 -0.54 7.27 -10.34
N SER A 32 -0.78 6.38 -9.37
CA SER A 32 0.21 5.91 -8.40
C SER A 32 -0.17 4.52 -7.87
N ALA A 33 0.78 3.83 -7.24
CA ALA A 33 0.50 2.63 -6.47
C ALA A 33 1.38 2.49 -5.23
N SER A 34 0.86 1.79 -4.22
CA SER A 34 1.51 1.47 -2.93
C SER A 34 2.20 0.11 -3.00
N LEU A 35 3.52 0.06 -2.78
CA LEU A 35 4.27 -1.20 -2.79
C LEU A 35 4.30 -1.86 -1.39
N LEU A 36 3.85 -3.11 -1.31
CA LEU A 36 3.78 -3.91 -0.11
C LEU A 36 5.14 -4.57 0.17
N ALA A 37 5.92 -4.00 1.09
CA ALA A 37 7.29 -4.42 1.41
C ALA A 37 7.41 -5.88 1.88
N ASN A 38 6.37 -6.42 2.52
CA ASN A 38 6.30 -7.79 3.01
C ASN A 38 5.45 -8.70 2.11
N GLY A 39 5.12 -8.26 0.91
CA GLY A 39 4.31 -9.02 -0.04
C GLY A 39 5.08 -10.16 -0.71
N SER A 40 4.35 -11.22 -1.07
CA SER A 40 4.92 -12.45 -1.64
C SER A 40 5.65 -12.25 -2.97
N SER A 41 5.31 -11.21 -3.73
CA SER A 41 5.90 -10.88 -5.03
C SER A 41 6.67 -9.55 -5.02
N PHE A 42 6.99 -9.03 -3.84
CA PHE A 42 7.64 -7.72 -3.65
C PHE A 42 8.82 -7.47 -4.60
N THR A 43 9.78 -8.40 -4.66
CA THR A 43 11.01 -8.23 -5.44
C THR A 43 10.73 -7.99 -6.92
N GLU A 44 9.86 -8.81 -7.50
CA GLU A 44 9.52 -8.70 -8.92
C GLU A 44 8.64 -7.48 -9.18
N ALA A 45 7.66 -7.22 -8.29
CA ALA A 45 6.80 -6.05 -8.39
C ALA A 45 7.61 -4.74 -8.33
N ALA A 46 8.63 -4.66 -7.47
CA ALA A 46 9.52 -3.51 -7.38
C ALA A 46 10.33 -3.29 -8.66
N ARG A 47 10.87 -4.37 -9.24
CA ARG A 47 11.62 -4.34 -10.50
C ARG A 47 10.75 -3.85 -11.66
N LEU A 48 9.53 -4.38 -11.77
CA LEU A 48 8.57 -4.00 -12.81
C LEU A 48 8.09 -2.56 -12.63
N ALA A 49 7.79 -2.14 -11.40
CA ALA A 49 7.40 -0.77 -11.10
C ALA A 49 8.49 0.25 -11.50
N GLN A 50 9.75 -0.06 -11.22
CA GLN A 50 10.88 0.80 -11.61
C GLN A 50 11.05 0.88 -13.13
N ALA A 51 10.82 -0.22 -13.86
CA ALA A 51 10.84 -0.21 -15.32
C ALA A 51 9.69 0.61 -15.91
N ALA A 52 8.49 0.49 -15.33
CA ALA A 52 7.30 1.21 -15.77
C ALA A 52 7.43 2.74 -15.60
N THR A 53 8.06 3.22 -14.52
CA THR A 53 8.30 4.66 -14.34
C THR A 53 9.43 5.20 -15.21
N ALA A 54 10.47 4.41 -15.46
CA ALA A 54 11.58 4.81 -16.33
C ALA A 54 11.11 5.01 -17.78
N ALA A 55 10.10 4.24 -18.23
CA ALA A 55 9.55 4.35 -19.57
C ALA A 55 8.55 5.51 -19.76
N GLY A 56 8.05 6.13 -18.68
CA GLY A 56 7.07 7.22 -18.72
C GLY A 56 7.66 8.55 -18.27
N SER A 57 7.94 9.48 -19.20
CA SER A 57 8.48 10.83 -18.91
C SER A 57 7.53 11.81 -18.21
N SER A 58 6.67 11.35 -17.31
CA SER A 58 5.87 12.20 -16.42
C SER A 58 5.99 11.68 -15.00
N SER A 59 6.17 12.55 -14.01
CA SER A 59 6.40 12.24 -12.60
C SER A 59 5.34 11.30 -12.00
N GLN A 60 5.50 10.00 -12.21
CA GLN A 60 4.64 8.98 -11.62
C GLN A 60 5.50 8.20 -10.63
N SER A 61 5.20 8.39 -9.35
CA SER A 61 5.95 7.77 -8.25
C SER A 61 5.13 6.59 -7.74
N PHE A 62 5.67 5.38 -7.88
CA PHE A 62 5.28 4.26 -7.02
C PHE A 62 5.68 4.65 -5.60
N GLY A 63 4.72 4.76 -4.71
CA GLY A 63 4.90 5.27 -3.36
C GLY A 63 5.83 4.37 -2.55
N GLY A 64 7.13 4.65 -2.59
CA GLY A 64 8.06 4.34 -1.52
C GLY A 64 8.01 5.42 -0.44
N PRO A 65 8.53 5.14 0.78
CA PRO A 65 8.64 6.18 1.81
C PRO A 65 9.40 7.38 1.23
N ARG A 66 8.80 8.57 1.30
CA ARG A 66 9.48 9.81 0.88
C ARG A 66 10.74 9.97 1.75
N PRO A 67 11.95 10.10 1.16
CA PRO A 67 13.18 10.25 1.93
C PRO A 67 13.12 11.48 2.86
N ASP A 68 12.40 12.52 2.44
CA ASP A 68 12.30 13.80 3.16
C ASP A 68 11.34 13.76 4.36
N ARG A 69 10.70 12.62 4.65
CA ARG A 69 9.73 12.48 5.75
C ARG A 69 10.17 11.48 6.82
N LEU A 70 11.46 11.17 6.88
CA LEU A 70 12.02 10.36 7.97
C LEU A 70 12.39 11.15 9.23
N ASN A 71 12.48 12.49 9.22
CA ASN A 71 12.77 13.24 10.46
C ASN A 71 12.58 14.78 10.39
N SER A 72 11.36 15.29 10.28
CA SER A 72 11.14 16.77 10.27
C SER A 72 10.16 17.30 11.32
N ARG A 73 9.84 16.51 12.35
CA ARG A 73 9.16 17.01 13.55
C ARG A 73 9.83 16.41 14.79
N PRO A 74 10.91 17.02 15.31
CA PRO A 74 11.59 16.51 16.51
C PRO A 74 10.67 16.43 17.74
N ASP A 75 9.57 17.19 17.77
CA ASP A 75 8.66 17.27 18.93
C ASP A 75 7.33 16.51 18.79
N GLN A 76 7.12 15.73 17.72
CA GLN A 76 5.95 14.84 17.70
C GLN A 76 6.31 13.49 18.29
N PRO A 77 5.68 13.07 19.41
CA PRO A 77 5.85 11.71 19.88
C PRO A 77 5.42 10.77 18.77
N GLN A 78 6.33 9.86 18.38
CA GLN A 78 6.03 8.81 17.43
C GLN A 78 4.79 8.07 17.96
N ARG A 79 3.67 8.18 17.24
CA ARG A 79 2.51 7.36 17.56
C ARG A 79 2.98 5.92 17.45
N PRO A 80 2.82 5.09 18.50
CA PRO A 80 3.15 3.68 18.38
C PRO A 80 2.44 3.15 17.15
N PHE A 81 3.15 2.40 16.29
CA PHE A 81 2.47 1.53 15.34
C PHE A 81 1.46 0.73 16.15
N PRO A 82 0.17 0.71 15.77
CA PRO A 82 -0.76 -0.18 16.44
C PRO A 82 -0.13 -1.56 16.33
N ARG A 83 0.26 -2.15 17.47
CA ARG A 83 0.54 -3.58 17.51
C ARG A 83 -0.69 -4.19 16.87
N GLN A 84 -0.50 -5.11 15.91
CA GLN A 84 -1.59 -5.94 15.45
C GLN A 84 -2.12 -6.66 16.69
N GLY A 85 -3.07 -6.04 17.37
CA GLY A 85 -3.90 -6.68 18.36
C GLY A 85 -4.55 -7.77 17.57
N GLY A 86 -4.30 -9.03 17.97
CA GLY A 86 -5.03 -10.14 17.44
C GLY A 86 -6.51 -9.76 17.41
N ILE A 87 -7.18 -10.13 16.33
CA ILE A 87 -8.64 -10.17 16.29
C ILE A 87 -9.09 -11.10 17.42
N THR A 88 -9.20 -10.59 18.63
CA THR A 88 -10.02 -11.23 19.67
C THR A 88 -11.44 -10.99 19.19
N GLY A 89 -11.99 -11.98 18.50
CA GLY A 89 -13.43 -12.08 18.34
C GLY A 89 -14.10 -11.97 19.73
N PRO A 90 -15.39 -11.60 19.78
CA PRO A 90 -16.09 -11.52 21.04
C PRO A 90 -15.94 -12.85 21.78
N THR A 91 -15.30 -12.78 22.95
CA THR A 91 -15.22 -13.87 23.91
C THR A 91 -16.63 -14.42 24.14
N ASP A 92 -16.78 -15.74 24.11
CA ASP A 92 -18.01 -16.45 24.43
C ASP A 92 -18.65 -15.88 25.70
N ALA A 93 -19.66 -15.01 25.53
CA ALA A 93 -20.57 -14.69 26.60
C ALA A 93 -21.47 -15.92 26.81
N PRO A 94 -21.69 -16.38 28.06
CA PRO A 94 -22.56 -17.52 28.31
C PRO A 94 -23.95 -17.25 27.74
N ARG A 95 -24.40 -18.14 26.85
CA ARG A 95 -25.71 -18.10 26.21
C ARG A 95 -26.79 -18.12 27.30
N PRO A 96 -27.76 -17.19 27.31
CA PRO A 96 -28.87 -17.26 28.26
C PRO A 96 -29.69 -18.53 28.00
N ALA A 97 -30.13 -19.19 29.08
CA ALA A 97 -30.94 -20.38 28.99
C ALA A 97 -32.27 -20.09 28.26
N PRO A 98 -32.75 -21.01 27.40
CA PRO A 98 -34.05 -20.85 26.75
C PRO A 98 -35.19 -20.87 27.77
N PRO A 99 -36.35 -20.27 27.43
CA PRO A 99 -37.51 -20.18 28.32
C PRO A 99 -38.09 -21.54 28.71
#